data_AF-A0AAJ2SQJ5-F1
#
_entry.id   AF-A0AAJ2SQJ5-F1
#
_cell.length_a   1.000
_cell.length_b   1.000
_cell.length_c   1.000
_cell.angle_alpha   90.00
_cell.angle_beta   90.00
_cell.angle_gamma   90.00
#
_symmetry.space_group_name_H-M   'P 1'
#
loop_
_entity.id
_entity.type
_entity.pdbx_description
1 polymer ?
#
loop_
_entity_poly.entity_id
_entity_poly.type
_entity_poly.pdbx_seq_one_letter_code
_entity_poly.pdbx_strand_id
1 'polypeptide(L)'
;MSRAFAGATVGTRRDRASSVVFVALVVLFGLLFAYDLFEAVTNLVSVPGQARYANNDFYAENGLDGLVASPPWFALIANVALPPVVFVAALVVVRRRPLPVVALVLLAGLAAVAALSLTITAYVQSV
;
A
#
# COMPACT_ATOMS: atom_id res chain seq x y z
N MET A 1 8.27 9.55 63.55
CA MET A 1 8.59 10.44 62.40
C MET A 1 9.57 9.67 61.52
N SER A 2 9.48 9.53 60.20
CA SER A 2 8.57 10.06 59.18
C SER A 2 8.90 9.34 57.85
N ARG A 3 7.84 9.00 57.10
CA ARG A 3 7.75 8.81 55.63
C ARG A 3 8.33 7.54 54.97
N ALA A 4 7.38 6.65 54.68
CA ALA A 4 7.46 5.59 53.69
C ALA A 4 7.59 6.14 52.25
N PHE A 5 8.56 5.61 51.50
CA PHE A 5 8.61 5.68 50.04
C PHE A 5 7.69 4.59 49.46
N ALA A 6 6.42 4.93 49.24
CA ALA A 6 5.49 4.07 48.51
C ALA A 6 4.91 4.88 47.34
N GLY A 7 5.63 4.88 46.21
CA GLY A 7 5.25 5.69 45.04
C GLY A 7 5.67 5.14 43.68
N ALA A 8 6.09 3.89 43.57
CA ALA A 8 6.57 3.33 42.30
C ALA A 8 5.91 1.98 42.01
N THR A 9 4.88 1.94 41.15
CA THR A 9 4.52 0.74 40.35
C THR A 9 3.38 0.95 39.33
N VAL A 10 2.67 2.09 39.30
CA VAL A 10 1.46 2.24 38.45
C VAL A 10 1.77 2.50 36.95
N GLY A 11 3.01 2.85 36.57
CA GLY A 11 3.35 3.27 35.20
C GLY A 11 3.50 2.16 34.14
N THR A 12 3.78 0.91 34.50
CA THR A 12 4.30 -0.07 33.52
C THR A 12 3.24 -0.78 32.67
N ARG A 13 2.00 -0.91 33.17
CA ARG A 13 0.97 -1.73 32.50
C ARG A 13 0.27 -0.98 31.35
N ARG A 14 0.07 0.34 31.50
CA ARG A 14 -0.61 1.19 30.50
C ARG A 14 0.27 1.44 29.27
N ASP A 15 1.57 1.60 29.47
CA ASP A 15 2.55 1.82 28.39
C ASP A 15 2.80 0.56 27.55
N ARG A 16 2.81 -0.62 28.18
CA ARG A 16 2.91 -1.89 27.44
C ARG A 16 1.64 -2.17 26.61
N ALA A 17 0.45 -1.96 27.18
CA ALA A 17 -0.80 -2.18 26.47
C ALA A 17 -0.93 -1.25 25.25
N SER A 18 -0.54 0.02 25.37
CA SER A 18 -0.57 0.96 24.24
C SER A 18 0.43 0.58 23.15
N SER A 19 1.61 0.10 23.52
CA SER A 19 2.63 -0.39 22.58
C SER A 19 2.18 -1.64 21.83
N VAL A 20 1.56 -2.62 22.51
CA VAL A 20 1.00 -3.82 21.86
C VAL A 20 -0.09 -3.46 20.87
N VAL A 21 -1.02 -2.57 21.24
CA VAL A 21 -2.10 -2.12 20.35
C VAL A 21 -1.54 -1.36 19.15
N PHE A 22 -0.54 -0.51 19.34
CA PHE A 22 0.14 0.17 18.24
C PHE A 22 0.74 -0.82 17.24
N VAL A 23 1.51 -1.81 17.73
CA VAL A 23 2.13 -2.84 16.87
C VAL A 23 1.05 -3.64 16.15
N ALA A 24 -0.02 -4.03 16.85
CA ALA A 24 -1.13 -4.76 16.23
C ALA A 24 -1.79 -3.97 15.09
N LEU A 25 -2.02 -2.66 15.27
CA LEU A 25 -2.55 -1.79 14.21
C LEU A 25 -1.58 -1.70 13.02
N VAL A 26 -0.29 -1.48 13.27
CA VAL A 26 0.73 -1.38 12.21
C VAL A 26 0.83 -2.68 11.43
N VAL A 27 0.79 -3.83 12.11
CA VAL A 27 0.82 -5.15 11.45
C VAL A 27 -0.46 -5.38 10.65
N LEU A 28 -1.63 -5.14 11.25
CA LEU A 28 -2.92 -5.31 10.57
C LEU A 28 -2.99 -4.48 9.29
N PHE A 29 -2.74 -3.18 9.39
CA PHE A 29 -2.75 -2.31 8.21
C PHE A 29 -1.60 -2.67 7.26
N GLY A 30 -0.41 -3.00 7.76
CA GLY A 30 0.70 -3.47 6.93
C GLY A 30 0.33 -4.68 6.07
N LEU A 31 -0.44 -5.63 6.61
CA LEU A 31 -0.97 -6.76 5.84
C LEU A 31 -1.99 -6.33 4.78
N LEU A 32 -2.85 -5.37 5.08
CA LEU A 32 -3.80 -4.83 4.10
C LEU A 32 -3.09 -4.11 2.95
N PHE A 33 -2.11 -3.25 3.24
CA PHE A 33 -1.27 -2.63 2.22
C PHE A 33 -0.43 -3.66 1.44
N ALA A 34 0.03 -4.73 2.10
CA ALA A 34 0.75 -5.81 1.42
C ALA A 34 -0.15 -6.60 0.46
N TYR A 35 -1.44 -6.70 0.76
CA TYR A 35 -2.42 -7.29 -0.15
C TYR A 35 -2.59 -6.42 -1.42
N ASP A 36 -2.74 -5.09 -1.29
CA ASP A 36 -2.75 -4.18 -2.45
C ASP A 36 -1.46 -4.28 -3.28
N LEU A 37 -0.30 -4.40 -2.61
CA LEU A 37 0.98 -4.61 -3.29
C LEU A 37 1.03 -5.92 -4.06
N PHE A 38 0.51 -7.00 -3.47
CA PHE A 38 0.44 -8.31 -4.13
C PHE A 38 -0.44 -8.25 -5.39
N GLU A 39 -1.60 -7.58 -5.33
CA GLU A 39 -2.46 -7.36 -6.49
C GLU A 39 -1.74 -6.53 -7.57
N ALA A 40 -1.07 -5.44 -7.18
CA ALA A 40 -0.32 -4.60 -8.11
C ALA A 40 0.83 -5.35 -8.80
N VAL A 41 1.57 -6.19 -8.08
CA VAL A 41 2.64 -7.04 -8.65
C VAL A 41 2.06 -8.08 -9.60
N THR A 42 0.93 -8.69 -9.22
CA THR A 42 0.22 -9.65 -10.08
C THR A 42 -0.19 -8.99 -11.39
N ASN A 43 -0.71 -7.76 -11.33
CA ASN A 43 -1.06 -6.97 -12.51
C ASN A 43 0.19 -6.61 -13.35
N LEU A 44 1.29 -6.19 -12.72
CA LEU A 44 2.54 -5.86 -13.42
C LEU A 44 3.06 -7.04 -14.25
N VAL A 45 2.94 -8.27 -13.75
CA VAL A 45 3.40 -9.48 -14.45
C VAL A 45 2.38 -9.97 -15.48
N SER A 46 1.09 -9.90 -15.16
CA SER A 46 0.04 -10.51 -15.99
C SER A 46 -0.36 -9.64 -17.18
N VAL A 47 -0.33 -8.31 -17.05
CA VAL A 47 -0.76 -7.39 -18.11
C VAL A 47 0.07 -7.54 -19.39
N PRO A 48 1.41 -7.59 -19.34
CA PRO A 48 2.24 -7.80 -20.54
C PRO A 48 1.94 -9.10 -21.29
N GLY A 49 1.44 -10.13 -20.61
CA GLY A 49 1.09 -11.44 -21.21
C GLY A 49 -0.29 -11.48 -21.87
N GLN A 50 -1.03 -10.38 -21.90
CA GLN A 50 -2.37 -10.34 -22.49
C GLN A 50 -2.33 -10.39 -24.02
N ALA A 51 -3.36 -10.98 -24.63
CA ALA A 51 -3.47 -11.19 -26.07
C ALA A 51 -3.27 -9.90 -26.90
N ARG A 52 -3.68 -8.73 -26.37
CA ARG A 52 -3.49 -7.43 -27.03
C ARG A 52 -2.03 -7.04 -27.28
N TYR A 53 -1.08 -7.60 -26.53
CA TYR A 53 0.36 -7.34 -26.70
C TYR A 53 1.10 -8.52 -27.34
N ALA A 54 0.49 -9.70 -27.36
CA ALA A 54 1.12 -10.94 -27.81
C ALA A 54 1.38 -10.99 -29.33
N ASN A 55 0.65 -10.19 -30.11
CA ASN A 55 0.68 -10.23 -31.57
C ASN A 55 1.44 -9.05 -32.22
N ASN A 56 2.16 -8.25 -31.42
CA ASN A 56 2.85 -7.05 -31.91
C ASN A 56 3.85 -7.33 -33.03
N ASP A 57 4.65 -8.40 -32.91
CA ASP A 57 5.64 -8.77 -33.94
C ASP A 57 4.95 -9.07 -35.27
N PHE A 58 3.85 -9.83 -35.23
CA PHE A 58 3.03 -10.10 -36.41
C PHE A 58 2.45 -8.82 -37.01
N TYR A 59 1.96 -7.89 -36.19
CA TYR A 59 1.42 -6.62 -36.69
C TYR A 59 2.50 -5.77 -37.38
N ALA A 60 3.68 -5.65 -36.78
CA ALA A 60 4.80 -4.90 -37.34
C ALA A 60 5.27 -5.48 -38.69
N GLU A 61 5.40 -6.81 -38.78
CA GLU A 61 5.84 -7.49 -40.01
C GLU A 61 4.85 -7.35 -41.18
N ASN A 62 3.56 -7.17 -40.88
CA ASN A 62 2.49 -7.06 -41.89
C ASN A 62 2.09 -5.61 -42.20
N GLY A 63 2.86 -4.61 -41.74
CA GLY A 63 2.57 -3.18 -41.96
C GLY A 63 1.31 -2.70 -41.23
N LEU A 64 0.92 -3.40 -40.16
CA LEU A 64 -0.22 -3.08 -39.32
C LEU A 64 0.22 -2.30 -38.07
N ASP A 65 1.12 -1.33 -38.23
CA ASP A 65 1.75 -0.61 -37.12
C ASP A 65 0.73 0.09 -36.19
N GLY A 66 -0.44 0.46 -36.72
CA GLY A 66 -1.54 1.06 -35.94
C GLY A 66 -2.20 0.11 -34.94
N LEU A 67 -1.94 -1.20 -35.02
CA LEU A 67 -2.43 -2.22 -34.08
C LEU A 67 -1.38 -2.61 -33.03
N VAL A 68 -0.14 -2.15 -33.16
CA VAL A 68 0.93 -2.41 -32.18
C VAL A 68 0.62 -1.62 -30.90
N ALA A 69 0.56 -2.32 -29.77
CA ALA A 69 0.25 -1.72 -28.47
C ALA A 69 1.37 -1.98 -27.46
N SER A 70 1.62 -1.03 -26.57
CA SER A 70 2.56 -1.24 -25.45
C SER A 70 1.77 -1.39 -24.15
N PRO A 71 2.16 -2.31 -23.26
CA PRO A 71 1.69 -2.29 -21.89
C PRO A 71 1.89 -0.91 -21.25
N PRO A 72 0.95 -0.43 -20.43
CA PRO A 72 1.07 0.86 -19.73
C PRO A 72 2.03 0.75 -18.54
N TRP A 73 3.32 0.52 -18.82
CA TRP A 73 4.36 0.22 -17.84
C TRP A 73 4.43 1.23 -16.69
N PHE A 74 4.32 2.52 -17.01
CA PHE A 74 4.37 3.58 -16.00
C PHE A 74 3.25 3.41 -14.97
N ALA A 75 2.03 3.13 -15.42
CA ALA A 75 0.88 2.93 -14.54
C ALA A 75 1.06 1.67 -13.68
N LEU A 76 1.56 0.57 -14.25
CA LEU A 76 1.82 -0.67 -13.52
C LEU A 76 2.89 -0.48 -12.43
N ILE A 77 4.01 0.16 -12.77
CA ILE A 77 5.10 0.45 -11.82
C ILE A 77 4.61 1.41 -10.72
N ALA A 78 3.85 2.45 -11.09
CA ALA A 78 3.26 3.37 -10.13
C ALA A 78 2.32 2.64 -9.16
N ASN A 79 1.50 1.71 -9.65
CA ASN A 79 0.60 0.91 -8.81
C ASN A 79 1.37 0.04 -7.80
N VAL A 80 2.50 -0.54 -8.21
CA VAL A 80 3.36 -1.35 -7.32
C VAL A 80 4.05 -0.48 -6.26
N ALA A 81 4.53 0.71 -6.66
CA ALA A 81 5.20 1.62 -5.72
C ALA A 81 4.23 2.25 -4.71
N LEU A 82 2.95 2.38 -5.05
CA LEU A 82 1.98 3.15 -4.30
C LEU A 82 1.74 2.61 -2.87
N PRO A 83 1.40 1.33 -2.63
CA PRO A 83 1.17 0.81 -1.27
C PRO A 83 2.36 1.01 -0.31
N PRO A 84 3.62 0.62 -0.64
CA PRO A 84 4.73 0.76 0.29
C PRO A 84 5.08 2.23 0.55
N VAL A 85 5.01 3.11 -0.47
CA VAL A 85 5.29 4.54 -0.29
C VAL A 85 4.27 5.19 0.64
N VAL A 86 2.98 4.94 0.43
CA VAL A 86 1.92 5.52 1.28
C VAL A 86 1.98 4.95 2.69
N PHE A 87 2.23 3.66 2.86
CA PHE A 87 2.37 3.05 4.18
C PHE A 87 3.54 3.65 4.96
N VAL A 88 4.72 3.76 4.35
CA VAL A 88 5.89 4.40 4.98
C VAL A 88 5.61 5.86 5.31
N ALA A 89 4.99 6.61 4.39
CA ALA A 89 4.60 8.00 4.65
C ALA A 89 3.64 8.11 5.84
N ALA A 90 2.64 7.22 5.93
CA ALA A 90 1.71 7.15 7.06
C ALA A 90 2.46 6.88 8.38
N LEU A 91 3.42 5.93 8.39
CA LEU A 91 4.24 5.65 9.57
C LEU A 91 5.09 6.85 10.02
N VAL A 92 5.61 7.63 9.07
CA VAL A 92 6.34 8.87 9.37
C VAL A 92 5.42 9.91 10.02
N VAL A 93 4.20 10.06 9.50
CA VAL A 93 3.20 11.03 10.01
C VAL A 93 2.75 10.71 11.45
N VAL A 94 2.63 9.42 11.79
CA VAL A 94 2.06 8.98 13.08
C VAL A 94 3.09 8.82 14.21
N ARG A 95 4.40 8.99 13.96
CA ARG A 95 5.52 8.63 14.85
C ARG A 95 5.45 9.17 16.30
N ARG A 96 4.60 10.15 16.59
CA ARG A 96 4.34 10.70 17.94
C ARG A 96 2.86 11.05 18.18
N ARG A 97 1.94 10.33 17.55
CA ARG A 97 0.50 10.61 17.58
C ARG A 97 -0.25 9.62 18.49
N PRO A 98 -1.40 10.02 19.08
CA PRO A 98 -2.20 9.12 19.89
C PRO A 98 -2.86 8.02 19.03
N LEU A 99 -3.15 6.85 19.64
CA LEU A 99 -3.63 5.66 18.92
C LEU A 99 -4.82 5.89 17.96
N PRO A 100 -5.86 6.68 18.30
CA PRO A 100 -6.95 6.95 17.35
C PRO A 100 -6.48 7.66 16.07
N VAL A 101 -5.53 8.59 16.21
CA VAL A 101 -4.94 9.29 15.06
C VAL A 101 -4.08 8.33 14.23
N VAL A 102 -3.38 7.38 14.86
CA VAL A 102 -2.64 6.33 14.14
C VAL A 102 -3.58 5.51 13.26
N ALA A 103 -4.67 5.00 13.84
CA ALA A 103 -5.65 4.21 13.10
C ALA A 103 -6.29 5.01 11.95
N LEU A 104 -6.67 6.27 12.19
CA LEU A 104 -7.26 7.12 11.16
C LEU A 104 -6.29 7.42 10.01
N VAL A 105 -5.01 7.69 10.30
CA VAL A 105 -4.02 7.98 9.25
C VAL A 105 -3.71 6.71 8.43
N LEU A 106 -3.59 5.55 9.08
CA LEU A 106 -3.40 4.28 8.37
C LEU A 106 -4.62 3.93 7.50
N LEU A 107 -5.82 4.11 8.03
CA LEU A 107 -7.07 3.89 7.29
C LEU A 107 -7.22 4.85 6.12
N ALA A 108 -6.92 6.13 6.30
CA ALA A 108 -6.95 7.12 5.23
C ALA A 108 -5.92 6.82 4.14
N GLY A 109 -4.71 6.39 4.54
CA GLY A 109 -3.69 5.93 3.61
C GLY A 109 -4.16 4.72 2.80
N LEU A 110 -4.75 3.72 3.46
CA LEU A 110 -5.27 2.53 2.80
C LEU A 110 -6.40 2.88 1.82
N ALA A 111 -7.34 3.74 2.23
CA ALA A 111 -8.42 4.21 1.37
C ALA A 111 -7.90 4.96 0.14
N ALA A 112 -6.85 5.78 0.30
CA ALA A 112 -6.20 6.46 -0.81
C ALA A 112 -5.53 5.47 -1.76
N VAL A 113 -4.82 4.47 -1.24
CA VAL A 113 -4.21 3.40 -2.07
C VAL A 113 -5.28 2.64 -2.83
N ALA A 114 -6.36 2.21 -2.19
CA ALA A 114 -7.44 1.48 -2.84
C ALA A 114 -8.10 2.29 -3.97
N ALA A 115 -8.42 3.57 -3.72
CA ALA A 115 -9.03 4.44 -4.72
C ALA A 115 -8.12 4.69 -5.94
N LEU A 116 -6.83 4.92 -5.69
CA LEU A 116 -5.85 5.14 -6.74
C LEU A 116 -5.56 3.85 -7.51
N SER A 117 -5.43 2.71 -6.83
CA SER A 117 -5.20 1.40 -7.45
C SER A 117 -6.36 0.99 -8.36
N LEU A 118 -7.59 1.25 -7.92
CA LEU A 118 -8.79 1.04 -8.75
C LEU A 118 -8.77 1.92 -10.00
N THR A 119 -8.41 3.21 -9.83
CA THR A 119 -8.30 4.16 -10.94
C THR A 119 -7.23 3.74 -11.94
N ILE A 120 -6.05 3.33 -11.46
CA ILE A 120 -4.95 2.85 -12.29
C ILE A 120 -5.37 1.57 -13.03
N THR A 121 -6.00 0.63 -12.35
CA THR A 121 -6.46 -0.62 -12.95
C THR A 121 -7.48 -0.35 -14.06
N ALA A 122 -8.44 0.55 -13.84
CA ALA A 122 -9.38 0.97 -14.86
C ALA A 122 -8.69 1.60 -16.07
N TYR A 123 -7.70 2.46 -15.85
CA TYR A 123 -6.89 3.05 -16.92
C TYR A 123 -6.16 1.97 -17.73
N VAL A 124 -5.48 1.02 -17.05
CA VAL A 124 -4.74 -0.08 -17.69
C VAL A 124 -5.63 -0.97 -18.55
N GLN A 125 -6.91 -1.12 -18.20
CA GLN A 125 -7.89 -1.87 -18.98
C GLN A 125 -8.44 -1.09 -20.18
N SER A 126 -8.36 0.24 -20.15
CA SER A 126 -8.90 1.11 -21.21
C SER A 126 -7.94 1.41 -22.36
N VAL A 127 -6.64 1.17 -22.17
CA VAL A 127 -5.56 1.52 -23.13
C VAL A 127 -4.98 0.33 -23.87
#